data_AF-A0A3Q8VEF6-F1
#
_entry.id   AF-A0A3Q8VEF6-F1
#
_cell.length_a   1.000
_cell.length_b   1.000
_cell.length_c   1.000
_cell.angle_alpha   90.00
_cell.angle_beta   90.00
_cell.angle_gamma   90.00
#
_symmetry.space_group_name_H-M   'P 1'
#
loop_
_entity.id
_entity.type
_entity.pdbx_description
1 polymer ?
#
loop_
_entity_poly.entity_id
_entity_poly.type
_entity_poly.pdbx_seq_one_letter_code
_entity_poly.pdbx_strand_id
1 'polypeptide(L)'
;MCGRDVEPSALEPLLPSGREFEAEQRVAEDNTSECSVFVDNVDVLTVSEYRGQGKFDVMEFVRENPGRFTHPEKSDVGDDTVTSDDWLMSMNACTGEGKGDYYVLDVALAGERSDAKPRELERFAESYLPGAMKKMGCTE
;
A
#
# COMPACT_ATOMS: atom_id res chain seq x y z
N MET A 1 6.98 -7.94 7.19
CA MET A 1 6.94 -8.06 5.72
C MET A 1 7.96 -7.08 5.12
N CYS A 2 8.96 -7.54 4.36
CA CYS A 2 10.02 -6.70 3.77
C CYS A 2 10.61 -5.64 4.70
N GLY A 3 10.96 -6.01 5.93
CA GLY A 3 11.54 -5.08 6.92
C GLY A 3 10.54 -4.11 7.57
N ARG A 4 9.23 -4.22 7.29
CA ARG A 4 8.14 -3.59 8.04
C ARG A 4 7.55 -4.54 9.07
N ASP A 5 7.20 -3.99 10.22
CA ASP A 5 6.36 -4.67 11.20
C ASP A 5 4.92 -4.64 10.69
N VAL A 6 4.31 -5.81 10.56
CA VAL A 6 2.94 -5.97 10.02
C VAL A 6 2.17 -6.86 10.96
N GLU A 7 0.98 -6.42 11.37
CA GLU A 7 0.10 -7.24 12.18
C GLU A 7 -0.44 -8.43 11.35
N PRO A 8 -0.24 -9.68 11.79
CA PRO A 8 -0.73 -10.85 11.06
C PRO A 8 -2.23 -10.77 10.77
N SER A 9 -3.01 -10.30 11.75
CA SER A 9 -4.47 -10.21 11.63
C SER A 9 -4.96 -9.17 10.61
N ALA A 10 -4.08 -8.27 10.16
CA ALA A 10 -4.37 -7.29 9.11
C ALA A 10 -3.91 -7.78 7.73
N LEU A 11 -2.83 -8.58 7.67
CA LEU A 11 -2.31 -9.15 6.43
C LEU A 11 -3.03 -10.42 5.99
N GLU A 12 -3.26 -11.38 6.90
CA GLU A 12 -3.86 -12.68 6.59
C GLU A 12 -5.16 -12.61 5.77
N PRO A 13 -6.09 -11.67 6.01
CA PRO A 13 -7.32 -11.56 5.21
C PRO A 13 -7.10 -11.20 3.73
N LEU A 14 -5.95 -10.60 3.40
CA LEU A 14 -5.58 -10.26 2.02
C LEU A 14 -4.96 -11.44 1.27
N LEU A 15 -4.53 -12.48 1.98
CA LEU A 15 -3.82 -13.59 1.39
C LEU A 15 -4.78 -14.76 1.09
N PRO A 16 -4.59 -15.48 -0.03
CA PRO A 16 -5.28 -16.73 -0.23
C PRO A 16 -4.76 -17.79 0.76
N SER A 17 -5.51 -18.89 0.89
CA SER A 17 -4.98 -20.06 1.58
C SER A 17 -3.81 -20.67 0.82
N GLY A 18 -2.76 -21.09 1.53
CA GLY A 18 -1.60 -21.75 0.95
C GLY A 18 -0.71 -22.36 2.03
N ARG A 19 0.37 -23.00 1.61
CA ARG A 19 1.32 -23.69 2.50
C ARG A 19 2.63 -22.95 2.66
N GLU A 20 3.05 -22.24 1.62
CA GLU A 20 4.30 -21.50 1.58
C GLU A 20 4.01 -20.01 1.48
N PHE A 21 4.61 -19.23 2.37
CA PHE A 21 4.54 -17.77 2.37
C PHE A 21 5.93 -17.20 2.21
N GLU A 22 6.08 -16.28 1.26
CA GLU A 22 7.32 -15.56 1.00
C GLU A 22 7.05 -14.07 0.80
N ALA A 23 7.97 -13.22 1.25
CA ALA A 23 7.92 -11.78 1.01
C ALA A 23 9.29 -11.31 0.52
N GLU A 24 9.34 -10.86 -0.72
CA GLU A 24 10.56 -10.44 -1.40
C GLU A 24 10.58 -8.92 -1.57
N GLN A 25 11.68 -8.28 -1.16
CA GLN A 25 11.92 -6.89 -1.48
C GLN A 25 12.50 -6.79 -2.90
N ARG A 26 11.77 -6.14 -3.80
CA ARG A 26 12.14 -5.96 -5.22
C ARG A 26 12.98 -4.71 -5.44
N VAL A 27 12.63 -3.61 -4.77
CA VAL A 27 13.30 -2.31 -4.85
C VAL A 27 13.56 -1.78 -3.44
N ALA A 28 14.75 -1.21 -3.23
CA ALA A 28 15.17 -0.60 -1.98
C ALA A 28 16.10 0.58 -2.25
N GLU A 29 15.54 1.77 -2.35
CA GLU A 29 16.26 3.04 -2.45
C GLU A 29 15.83 3.98 -1.32
N ASP A 30 16.56 5.07 -1.10
CA ASP A 30 16.31 6.00 0.01
C ASP A 30 14.88 6.57 0.03
N ASN A 31 14.21 6.64 -1.12
CA ASN A 31 12.87 7.20 -1.27
C ASN A 31 11.84 6.25 -1.88
N THR A 32 12.23 5.04 -2.25
CA THR A 32 11.34 4.08 -2.94
C THR A 32 11.58 2.68 -2.42
N SER A 33 10.50 1.97 -2.11
CA SER A 33 10.55 0.56 -1.74
C SER A 33 9.42 -0.21 -2.41
N GLU A 34 9.69 -1.44 -2.83
CA GLU A 34 8.67 -2.36 -3.35
C GLU A 34 8.84 -3.72 -2.69
N CYS A 35 7.73 -4.28 -2.21
CA CYS A 35 7.63 -5.57 -1.58
C CYS A 35 6.56 -6.41 -2.28
N SER A 36 6.95 -7.57 -2.81
CA SER A 36 6.02 -8.54 -3.37
C SER A 36 5.84 -9.70 -2.40
N VAL A 37 4.60 -10.13 -2.20
CA VAL A 37 4.24 -11.25 -1.35
C VAL A 37 3.76 -12.39 -2.21
N PHE A 38 4.30 -13.58 -1.93
CA PHE A 38 3.99 -14.80 -2.63
C PHE A 38 3.34 -15.81 -1.70
N VAL A 39 2.29 -16.47 -2.18
CA VAL A 39 1.70 -17.65 -1.55
C VAL A 39 1.76 -18.81 -2.54
N ASP A 40 2.39 -19.92 -2.14
CA ASP A 40 2.65 -21.08 -3.00
C ASP A 40 3.27 -20.70 -4.37
N ASN A 41 4.21 -19.74 -4.36
CA ASN A 41 4.90 -19.16 -5.53
C ASN A 41 4.03 -18.31 -6.49
N VAL A 42 2.83 -17.90 -6.05
CA VAL A 42 1.97 -16.96 -6.78
C VAL A 42 2.07 -15.59 -6.13
N ASP A 43 2.34 -14.54 -6.90
CA ASP A 43 2.29 -13.16 -6.42
C ASP A 43 0.84 -12.80 -6.08
N VAL A 44 0.60 -12.41 -4.83
CA VAL A 44 -0.75 -12.15 -4.30
C VAL A 44 -0.93 -10.73 -3.80
N LEU A 45 0.16 -10.03 -3.50
CA LEU A 45 0.12 -8.68 -2.93
C LEU A 45 1.43 -7.98 -3.25
N THR A 46 1.33 -6.82 -3.87
CA THR A 46 2.45 -5.88 -4.01
C THR A 46 2.19 -4.65 -3.15
N VAL A 47 3.20 -4.25 -2.39
CA VAL A 47 3.22 -2.99 -1.62
C VAL A 47 4.37 -2.13 -2.11
N SER A 48 4.02 -0.97 -2.66
CA SER A 48 4.95 0.03 -3.16
C SER A 48 4.86 1.29 -2.33
N GLU A 49 6.02 1.85 -2.01
CA GLU A 49 6.18 2.97 -1.10
C GLU A 49 7.06 4.03 -1.74
N TYR A 50 6.60 5.28 -1.72
CA TYR A 50 7.32 6.40 -2.29
C TYR A 50 7.38 7.57 -1.30
N ARG A 51 8.55 8.16 -1.11
CA ARG A 51 8.76 9.38 -0.32
C ARG A 51 9.18 10.52 -1.23
N GLY A 52 8.98 11.76 -0.77
CA GLY A 52 9.40 12.96 -1.51
C GLY A 52 8.49 13.25 -2.70
N GLN A 53 7.25 12.75 -2.65
CA GLN A 53 6.27 13.00 -3.68
C GLN A 53 5.67 14.40 -3.49
N GLY A 54 5.31 15.06 -4.59
CA GLY A 54 4.50 16.27 -4.52
C GLY A 54 3.06 15.95 -4.12
N LYS A 55 2.35 16.92 -3.54
CA LYS A 55 0.93 16.75 -3.23
C LYS A 55 0.10 16.60 -4.52
N PHE A 56 -0.81 15.63 -4.55
CA PHE A 56 -1.85 15.49 -5.59
C PHE A 56 -3.17 14.99 -4.96
N ASP A 57 -4.31 15.13 -5.64
CA ASP A 57 -5.56 14.49 -5.18
C ASP A 57 -5.58 13.04 -5.65
N VAL A 58 -5.63 12.09 -4.71
CA VAL A 58 -5.56 10.66 -5.06
C VAL A 58 -6.77 10.21 -5.88
N MET A 59 -7.95 10.77 -5.64
CA MET A 59 -9.16 10.42 -6.41
C MET A 59 -9.12 11.01 -7.82
N GLU A 60 -8.57 12.21 -7.98
CA GLU A 60 -8.31 12.76 -9.32
C GLU A 60 -7.33 11.87 -10.08
N PHE A 61 -6.20 11.51 -9.47
CA PHE A 61 -5.21 10.60 -10.06
C PHE A 61 -5.82 9.25 -10.47
N VAL A 62 -6.64 8.65 -9.59
CA VAL A 62 -7.33 7.38 -9.86
C VAL A 62 -8.27 7.50 -11.06
N ARG A 63 -9.03 8.60 -11.17
CA ARG A 63 -9.96 8.84 -12.29
C ARG A 63 -9.24 9.03 -13.62
N GLU A 64 -8.05 9.61 -13.60
CA GLU A 64 -7.21 9.79 -14.80
C GLU A 64 -6.56 8.48 -15.27
N ASN A 65 -6.57 7.43 -14.44
CA ASN A 65 -6.02 6.11 -14.74
C ASN A 65 -7.11 5.02 -14.80
N PRO A 66 -8.09 5.14 -15.72
CA PRO A 66 -9.20 4.19 -15.81
C PRO A 66 -8.69 2.80 -16.17
N GLY A 67 -9.10 1.80 -15.38
CA GLY A 67 -8.73 0.39 -15.58
C GLY A 67 -7.64 -0.13 -14.63
N ARG A 68 -6.93 0.74 -13.89
CA ARG A 68 -6.16 0.31 -12.71
C ARG A 68 -7.11 0.00 -11.55
N PHE A 69 -8.05 0.89 -11.26
CA PHE A 69 -8.84 0.88 -10.01
C PHE A 69 -10.29 0.50 -10.26
N THR A 70 -10.76 -0.59 -9.64
CA THR A 70 -12.11 -1.12 -9.82
C THR A 70 -13.04 -0.64 -8.70
N HIS A 71 -14.11 0.10 -9.04
CA HIS A 71 -15.03 0.73 -8.06
C HIS A 71 -14.32 1.61 -7.01
N PRO A 72 -13.57 2.64 -7.42
CA PRO A 72 -12.80 3.45 -6.48
C PRO A 72 -13.70 4.33 -5.59
N GLU A 73 -13.39 4.33 -4.30
CA GLU A 73 -14.08 5.12 -3.26
C GLU A 73 -13.06 5.79 -2.33
N LYS A 74 -13.41 6.95 -1.77
CA LYS A 74 -12.57 7.61 -0.75
C LYS A 74 -12.61 6.77 0.53
N SER A 75 -11.47 6.69 1.20
CA SER A 75 -11.32 6.04 2.51
C SER A 75 -10.91 7.07 3.56
N ASP A 76 -11.30 6.82 4.82
CA ASP A 76 -10.92 7.63 5.98
C ASP A 76 -9.53 7.25 6.53
N VAL A 77 -8.86 6.25 5.96
CA VAL A 77 -7.50 5.85 6.34
C VAL A 77 -6.50 6.92 5.90
N GLY A 78 -5.59 7.35 6.78
CA GLY A 78 -4.55 8.33 6.43
C GLY A 78 -5.11 9.72 6.08
N ASP A 79 -4.34 10.50 5.31
CA ASP A 79 -4.72 11.89 4.95
C ASP A 79 -5.59 11.98 3.69
N ASP A 80 -5.15 11.39 2.58
CA ASP A 80 -5.91 11.32 1.32
C ASP A 80 -5.77 9.92 0.71
N THR A 81 -6.82 9.11 0.86
CA THR A 81 -6.81 7.70 0.45
C THR A 81 -7.99 7.34 -0.43
N VAL A 82 -7.71 6.50 -1.42
CA VAL A 82 -8.70 5.83 -2.25
C VAL A 82 -8.49 4.33 -2.15
N THR A 83 -9.57 3.61 -1.90
CA THR A 83 -9.61 2.16 -1.98
C THR A 83 -10.50 1.74 -3.15
N SER A 84 -10.30 0.54 -3.63
CA SER A 84 -11.03 -0.12 -4.70
C SER A 84 -11.12 -1.61 -4.37
N ASP A 85 -11.74 -2.42 -5.22
CA ASP A 85 -11.92 -3.86 -4.94
C ASP A 85 -10.60 -4.59 -4.65
N ASP A 86 -9.53 -4.24 -5.36
CA ASP A 86 -8.23 -4.90 -5.37
C ASP A 86 -7.04 -3.95 -5.17
N TRP A 87 -7.30 -2.69 -4.84
CA TRP A 87 -6.28 -1.65 -4.70
C TRP A 87 -6.56 -0.70 -3.53
N LEU A 88 -5.53 -0.25 -2.84
CA LEU A 88 -5.54 0.98 -2.06
C LEU A 88 -4.36 1.89 -2.39
N MET A 89 -4.61 3.17 -2.62
CA MET A 89 -3.57 4.20 -2.72
C MET A 89 -3.81 5.27 -1.66
N SER A 90 -2.78 5.60 -0.89
CA SER A 90 -2.84 6.57 0.20
C SER A 90 -1.69 7.57 0.06
N MET A 91 -2.00 8.86 0.11
CA MET A 91 -1.01 9.93 0.17
C MET A 91 -1.09 10.61 1.54
N ASN A 92 0.06 10.71 2.21
CA ASN A 92 0.16 11.19 3.58
C ASN A 92 1.28 12.23 3.69
N ALA A 93 1.09 13.25 4.53
CA ALA A 93 2.14 14.21 4.81
C ALA A 93 3.36 13.53 5.45
N CYS A 94 4.56 13.88 5.01
CA CYS A 94 5.81 13.31 5.50
C CYS A 94 6.79 14.44 5.86
N THR A 95 6.68 14.98 7.07
CA THR A 95 7.46 16.15 7.51
C THR A 95 8.83 15.74 8.05
N GLY A 96 9.70 15.14 7.23
CA GLY A 96 11.04 14.66 7.62
C GLY A 96 12.16 15.70 7.51
N GLU A 97 12.44 16.22 6.30
CA GLU A 97 13.64 17.05 6.05
C GLU A 97 13.44 18.21 5.04
N GLY A 98 12.19 18.50 4.64
CA GLY A 98 11.86 19.54 3.68
C GLY A 98 10.39 19.95 3.71
N LYS A 99 10.08 21.18 3.28
CA LYS A 99 8.68 21.61 3.12
C LYS A 99 8.10 20.96 1.88
N GLY A 100 7.05 20.14 2.04
CA GLY A 100 6.21 19.67 0.94
C GLY A 100 6.42 18.22 0.51
N ASP A 101 7.10 17.40 1.32
CA ASP A 101 7.28 15.98 1.03
C ASP A 101 6.04 15.18 1.46
N TYR A 102 5.50 14.42 0.52
CA TYR A 102 4.45 13.44 0.78
C TYR A 102 4.99 12.03 0.63
N TYR A 103 4.43 11.15 1.45
CA TYR A 103 4.59 9.71 1.36
C TYR A 103 3.39 9.12 0.64
N VAL A 104 3.62 8.25 -0.33
CA VAL A 104 2.58 7.49 -1.03
C VAL A 104 2.76 6.01 -0.70
N LEU A 105 1.66 5.40 -0.26
CA LEU A 105 1.48 3.96 -0.16
C LEU A 105 0.59 3.51 -1.32
N ASP A 106 1.07 2.58 -2.12
CA ASP A 106 0.36 1.94 -3.23
C ASP A 106 0.32 0.42 -2.94
N VAL A 107 -0.88 -0.12 -2.71
CA VAL A 107 -1.11 -1.53 -2.36
C VAL A 107 -2.02 -2.17 -3.40
N ALA A 108 -1.55 -3.20 -4.08
CA ALA A 108 -2.31 -3.92 -5.09
C ALA A 108 -2.37 -5.42 -4.79
N LEU A 109 -3.55 -6.00 -4.87
CA LEU A 109 -3.72 -7.46 -4.85
C LEU A 109 -3.38 -8.01 -6.23
N ALA A 110 -2.40 -8.92 -6.27
CA ALA A 110 -1.96 -9.57 -7.49
C ALA A 110 -2.66 -10.94 -7.65
N GLY A 111 -2.80 -11.41 -8.89
CA GLY A 111 -3.36 -12.74 -9.22
C GLY A 111 -4.68 -12.71 -10.01
N GLU A 112 -5.04 -13.86 -10.61
CA GLU A 112 -6.28 -14.01 -11.37
C GLU A 112 -7.50 -13.91 -10.44
N ARG A 113 -8.20 -12.77 -10.50
CA ARG A 113 -9.45 -12.50 -9.76
C ARG A 113 -9.30 -12.64 -8.25
N SER A 114 -8.53 -11.74 -7.64
CA SER A 114 -8.70 -11.48 -6.22
C SER A 114 -10.17 -11.09 -5.97
N ASP A 115 -10.81 -11.72 -4.98
CA ASP A 115 -12.12 -11.28 -4.52
C ASP A 115 -12.01 -9.81 -4.06
N ALA A 116 -13.07 -9.03 -4.26
CA ALA A 116 -13.11 -7.66 -3.78
C ALA A 116 -12.91 -7.62 -2.26
N LYS A 117 -11.87 -6.92 -1.82
CA LYS A 117 -11.37 -6.83 -0.44
C LYS A 117 -11.11 -5.37 0.01
N PRO A 118 -11.99 -4.40 -0.30
CA PRO A 118 -11.71 -2.99 0.00
C PRO A 118 -11.51 -2.76 1.52
N ARG A 119 -12.31 -3.41 2.37
CA ARG A 119 -12.22 -3.23 3.83
C ARG A 119 -10.97 -3.87 4.43
N GLU A 120 -10.56 -5.01 3.90
CA GLU A 120 -9.34 -5.68 4.32
C GLU A 120 -8.11 -4.87 3.90
N LEU A 121 -8.15 -4.22 2.73
CA LEU A 121 -7.11 -3.31 2.26
C LEU A 121 -7.00 -2.08 3.16
N GLU A 122 -8.12 -1.46 3.53
CA GLU A 122 -8.16 -0.36 4.49
C GLU A 122 -7.57 -0.75 5.84
N ARG A 123 -7.99 -1.90 6.39
CA ARG A 123 -7.49 -2.41 7.67
C ARG A 123 -5.99 -2.71 7.63
N PHE A 124 -5.51 -3.26 6.51
CA PHE A 124 -4.09 -3.45 6.29
C PHE A 124 -3.34 -2.11 6.26
N ALA A 125 -3.81 -1.15 5.49
CA ALA A 125 -3.19 0.17 5.38
C ALA A 125 -3.16 0.90 6.74
N GLU A 126 -4.26 0.86 7.51
CA GLU A 126 -4.33 1.47 8.85
C GLU A 126 -3.27 0.90 9.81
N SER A 127 -3.04 -0.42 9.76
CA SER A 127 -2.00 -1.08 10.54
C SER A 127 -0.58 -0.83 10.01
N TYR A 128 -0.41 -0.78 8.69
CA TYR A 128 0.89 -0.71 8.02
C TYR A 128 1.48 0.70 8.01
N LEU A 129 0.64 1.72 7.76
CA LEU A 129 1.04 3.11 7.49
C LEU A 129 1.98 3.69 8.57
N PRO A 130 1.69 3.61 9.88
CA PRO A 130 2.53 4.27 10.88
C PRO A 130 3.96 3.71 10.92
N GLY A 131 4.10 2.39 10.86
CA GLY A 131 5.41 1.73 10.80
C GLY A 131 6.14 2.01 9.49
N ALA A 132 5.38 2.04 8.39
CA ALA A 132 5.87 2.32 7.06
C ALA A 132 6.44 3.75 6.92
N MET A 133 5.65 4.76 7.29
CA MET A 133 6.09 6.15 7.26
C MET A 133 7.33 6.39 8.13
N LYS A 134 7.35 5.87 9.36
CA LYS A 134 8.50 5.99 10.27
C LYS A 134 9.78 5.42 9.68
N LYS A 135 9.69 4.24 9.06
CA LYS A 135 10.86 3.55 8.49
C LYS A 135 11.31 4.16 7.15
N MET A 136 10.45 4.92 6.48
CA MET A 136 10.83 5.85 5.40
C MET A 136 11.38 7.19 5.92
N GLY A 137 11.50 7.39 7.24
CA GLY A 137 12.02 8.63 7.80
C GLY A 137 11.04 9.80 7.76
N CYS A 138 9.74 9.54 7.64
CA CYS A 138 8.73 10.54 7.95
C CYS A 138 8.69 10.76 9.46
N THR A 139 8.74 12.02 9.88
CA THR A 139 8.52 12.42 11.27
C THR A 139 7.18 13.15 11.40
N GLU A 140 6.47 12.88 12.49
CA GLU A 140 5.28 13.63 12.93
C GLU A 140 5.61 15.10 13.22
#